data_AF-A0A813LR89-F1
#
_entry.id   AF-A0A813LR89-F1
#
_cell.length_a   1.000
_cell.length_b   1.000
_cell.length_c   1.000
_cell.angle_alpha   90.00
_cell.angle_beta   90.00
_cell.angle_gamma   90.00
#
_symmetry.space_group_name_H-M   'P 1'
#
loop_
_entity.id
_entity.type
_entity.pdbx_description
1 polymer ?
#
loop_
_entity_poly.entity_id
_entity_poly.type
_entity_poly.pdbx_seq_one_letter_code
_entity_poly.pdbx_strand_id
1 'polypeptide(L)'
;MPEGWDMSTAPGWGMDGKELHGMTGKGGGIPVDSWCVSRENLIFLRAEIKKAIAKGEIKPTAKDNFGVADHKFGPNMYTCCDQYFQPLTKKAGSMSWALMRHPEGLKCDVFITHCWIEGIFEFIDKAVNSWPAGKKGAYVCILSNPQNLDIAALIEVPRESPFAKCLDSATHMLVVPNRSTSIYSRSWCVYEAWLASTMGRIIVTATFPIWREMLPRVGLQLLCLAIALIACMVAPLDCESDSLLFPLFVGVLTKLAVIYKGPDRWWLPKYPLLMAGNLVGVWQSALVMVQVARRQGPCKSNQLPPWQERASASLAVTFMVYFLFSEVDRVRLMQADEESESLRRGFTTVQNAECTSPVDSLNIKKEVQQEFFEVDEAIVVLMSAGMSTVALRAVHSYGADTTSAGRILYAKMWFSFGMFLTLNLIFLSLGGQSTGVLVGWSIFSSAYLATYVAWYFYALPDQRAFAVSVTAKINLFMPILLVLLTAQINGDEGIIGETSDKLPAIFGILMAGSNVITLLACHLGMVSFARIPLCGPWLASFLGPSTNIRCMCKRRKKRDSLETAISP
;
A
#
# COMPACT_ATOMS: atom_id res chain seq x y z
N MET A 1 -1.20 -5.93 28.81
CA MET A 1 -1.99 -7.01 29.46
C MET A 1 -1.29 -7.37 30.75
N PRO A 2 -2.04 -7.64 31.83
CA PRO A 2 -1.43 -7.92 33.12
C PRO A 2 -0.55 -9.17 33.02
N GLU A 3 0.67 -9.09 33.56
CA GLU A 3 1.51 -10.26 33.77
C GLU A 3 0.73 -11.28 34.61
N GLY A 4 0.69 -12.53 34.16
CA GLY A 4 0.02 -13.62 34.90
C GLY A 4 -1.33 -14.08 34.37
N TRP A 5 -1.77 -13.68 33.16
CA TRP A 5 -2.97 -14.26 32.57
C TRP A 5 -2.78 -15.76 32.28
N ASP A 6 -3.63 -16.60 32.86
CA ASP A 6 -3.65 -18.05 32.67
C ASP A 6 -4.71 -18.42 31.62
N MET A 7 -4.33 -19.23 30.62
CA MET A 7 -5.25 -19.75 29.60
C MET A 7 -6.45 -20.47 30.19
N SER A 8 -6.33 -21.05 31.39
CA SER A 8 -7.44 -21.69 32.11
C SER A 8 -8.58 -20.72 32.47
N THR A 9 -8.30 -19.42 32.46
CA THR A 9 -9.28 -18.35 32.71
C THR A 9 -9.92 -17.82 31.42
N ALA A 10 -9.67 -18.46 30.27
CA ALA A 10 -10.34 -18.10 29.03
C ALA A 10 -11.86 -18.29 29.17
N PRO A 11 -12.70 -17.36 28.64
CA PRO A 11 -14.13 -17.42 28.87
C PRO A 11 -14.81 -18.72 28.40
N GLY A 12 -14.30 -19.35 27.34
CA GLY A 12 -14.82 -20.62 26.86
C GLY A 12 -14.24 -21.86 27.56
N TRP A 13 -13.31 -21.71 28.50
CA TRP A 13 -12.64 -22.86 29.12
C TRP A 13 -13.63 -23.80 29.84
N GLY A 14 -13.60 -25.08 29.49
CA GLY A 14 -14.45 -26.11 30.10
C GLY A 14 -15.81 -26.31 29.41
N MET A 15 -16.14 -25.51 28.39
CA MET A 15 -17.33 -25.73 27.56
C MET A 15 -17.12 -26.91 26.61
N ASP A 16 -18.21 -27.55 26.13
CA ASP A 16 -18.09 -28.62 25.13
C ASP A 16 -17.90 -28.02 23.72
N GLY A 17 -16.76 -28.28 23.10
CA GLY A 17 -16.46 -27.83 21.74
C GLY A 17 -17.42 -28.39 20.69
N LYS A 18 -17.95 -29.60 20.87
CA LYS A 18 -18.93 -30.16 19.92
C LYS A 18 -20.24 -29.39 19.95
N GLU A 19 -20.70 -29.00 21.14
CA GLU A 19 -21.90 -28.19 21.30
C GLU A 19 -21.70 -26.79 20.72
N LEU A 20 -20.58 -26.13 21.07
CA LEU A 20 -20.24 -24.81 20.57
C LEU A 20 -20.14 -24.75 19.04
N HIS A 21 -19.65 -25.80 18.40
CA HIS A 21 -19.58 -25.91 16.94
C HIS A 21 -20.83 -26.48 16.28
N GLY A 22 -21.88 -26.78 17.06
CA GLY A 22 -23.14 -27.32 16.53
C GLY A 22 -23.04 -28.73 15.95
N MET A 23 -22.00 -29.49 16.32
CA MET A 23 -21.73 -30.84 15.81
C MET A 23 -22.55 -31.94 16.52
N THR A 24 -23.41 -31.58 17.48
CA THR A 24 -24.24 -32.53 18.25
C THR A 24 -25.57 -32.88 17.56
N GLY A 25 -25.93 -32.18 16.48
CA GLY A 25 -27.21 -32.34 15.78
C GLY A 25 -28.44 -31.78 16.52
N LYS A 26 -28.25 -31.24 17.74
CA LYS A 26 -29.34 -30.74 18.60
C LYS A 26 -29.78 -29.30 18.33
N GLY A 27 -29.18 -28.63 17.34
CA GLY A 27 -29.30 -27.18 17.14
C GLY A 27 -28.55 -26.39 18.23
N GLY A 28 -28.31 -25.09 18.01
CA GLY A 28 -27.78 -24.19 19.05
C GLY A 28 -26.26 -23.93 19.08
N GLY A 29 -25.50 -24.36 18.06
CA GLY A 29 -24.08 -23.98 17.93
C GLY A 29 -23.86 -22.51 17.56
N ILE A 30 -22.68 -21.98 17.87
CA ILE A 30 -22.26 -20.64 17.45
C ILE A 30 -22.11 -20.63 15.92
N PRO A 31 -22.71 -19.65 15.21
CA PRO A 31 -22.58 -19.53 13.77
C PRO A 31 -21.13 -19.54 13.31
N VAL A 32 -20.86 -20.22 12.20
CA VAL A 32 -19.49 -20.43 11.70
C VAL A 32 -18.78 -19.11 11.39
N ASP A 33 -19.52 -18.15 10.85
CA ASP A 33 -19.06 -16.78 10.60
C ASP A 33 -18.78 -15.97 11.87
N SER A 34 -18.93 -16.59 13.04
CA SER A 34 -18.62 -16.02 14.34
C SER A 34 -17.46 -16.75 15.04
N TRP A 35 -16.75 -17.65 14.35
CA TRP A 35 -15.57 -18.33 14.88
C TRP A 35 -14.28 -17.51 14.67
N CYS A 36 -14.29 -16.24 15.06
CA CYS A 36 -13.19 -15.31 14.75
C CYS A 36 -12.31 -14.97 15.94
N VAL A 37 -11.13 -14.45 15.64
CA VAL A 37 -10.18 -13.87 16.60
C VAL A 37 -10.07 -12.37 16.39
N SER A 38 -9.78 -11.62 17.45
CA SER A 38 -9.48 -10.18 17.35
C SER A 38 -8.01 -9.90 17.06
N ARG A 39 -7.70 -8.66 16.68
CA ARG A 39 -6.33 -8.18 16.52
C ARG A 39 -5.52 -8.35 17.80
N GLU A 40 -6.13 -8.06 18.95
CA GLU A 40 -5.53 -8.17 20.27
C GLU A 40 -5.25 -9.63 20.63
N ASN A 41 -6.09 -10.56 20.15
CA ASN A 41 -5.84 -11.99 20.32
C ASN A 41 -4.59 -12.45 19.56
N LEU A 42 -4.33 -11.96 18.35
CA LEU A 42 -3.10 -12.30 17.63
C LEU A 42 -1.85 -11.75 18.33
N ILE A 43 -1.91 -10.51 18.85
CA ILE A 43 -0.81 -9.93 19.63
C ILE A 43 -0.53 -10.76 20.89
N PHE A 44 -1.60 -11.16 21.59
CA PHE A 44 -1.51 -12.05 22.75
C PHE A 44 -0.90 -13.40 22.41
N LEU A 45 -1.41 -14.05 21.36
CA LEU A 45 -0.94 -15.34 20.88
C LEU A 45 0.56 -15.31 20.58
N ARG A 46 1.05 -14.23 19.98
CA ARG A 46 2.49 -14.06 19.71
C ARG A 46 3.34 -14.14 20.98
N ALA A 47 2.88 -13.51 22.06
CA ALA A 47 3.58 -13.53 23.34
C ALA A 47 3.53 -14.93 23.99
N GLU A 48 2.38 -15.60 23.92
CA GLU A 48 2.22 -16.95 24.46
C GLU A 48 3.08 -17.98 23.75
N ILE A 49 3.14 -17.95 22.41
CA ILE A 49 4.01 -18.87 21.66
C ILE A 49 5.48 -18.63 22.01
N LYS A 50 5.92 -17.37 22.19
CA LYS A 50 7.29 -17.07 22.68
C LYS A 50 7.55 -17.67 24.05
N LYS A 51 6.60 -17.56 24.97
CA LYS A 51 6.67 -18.12 26.32
C LYS A 51 6.73 -19.65 26.28
N ALA A 52 5.91 -20.28 25.45
CA ALA A 52 5.89 -21.73 25.25
C ALA A 52 7.22 -22.25 24.68
N ILE A 53 7.82 -21.52 23.72
CA ILE A 53 9.17 -21.82 23.20
C ILE A 53 10.22 -21.70 24.31
N ALA A 54 10.20 -20.61 25.09
CA ALA A 54 11.16 -20.38 26.17
C ALA A 54 11.09 -21.46 27.27
N LYS A 55 9.89 -22.01 27.52
CA LYS A 55 9.68 -23.13 28.45
C LYS A 55 10.01 -24.50 27.84
N GLY A 56 10.31 -24.57 26.54
CA GLY A 56 10.50 -25.83 25.84
C GLY A 56 9.21 -26.65 25.64
N GLU A 57 8.04 -26.02 25.73
CA GLU A 57 6.76 -26.65 25.38
C GLU A 57 6.62 -26.80 23.85
N ILE A 58 7.14 -25.81 23.10
CA ILE A 58 7.29 -25.89 21.64
C ILE A 58 8.78 -26.07 21.30
N LYS A 59 9.11 -27.15 20.61
CA LYS A 59 10.47 -27.55 20.24
C LYS A 59 10.61 -27.70 18.73
N PRO A 60 11.80 -27.39 18.17
CA PRO A 60 12.11 -27.67 16.76
C PRO A 60 11.88 -29.15 16.43
N THR A 61 11.40 -29.42 15.21
CA THR A 61 11.18 -30.78 14.70
C THR A 61 12.03 -31.02 13.46
N ALA A 62 12.11 -32.27 13.00
CA ALA A 62 12.81 -32.60 11.74
C ALA A 62 12.20 -31.89 10.51
N LYS A 63 10.90 -31.60 10.53
CA LYS A 63 10.19 -30.89 9.45
C LYS A 63 10.17 -29.37 9.63
N ASP A 64 10.52 -28.89 10.83
CA ASP A 64 10.48 -27.48 11.20
C ASP A 64 11.61 -27.15 12.18
N ASN A 65 12.82 -27.01 11.63
CA ASN A 65 14.02 -26.72 12.40
C ASN A 65 14.17 -25.21 12.66
N PHE A 66 13.19 -24.62 13.35
CA PHE A 66 13.23 -23.20 13.67
C PHE A 66 14.26 -22.89 14.77
N GLY A 67 14.86 -21.70 14.73
CA GLY A 67 15.76 -21.25 15.79
C GLY A 67 14.96 -20.83 17.02
N VAL A 68 15.29 -21.31 18.22
CA VAL A 68 14.62 -20.92 19.47
C VAL A 68 14.72 -19.41 19.75
N ALA A 69 15.80 -18.78 19.27
CA ALA A 69 16.02 -17.32 19.32
C ALA A 69 15.43 -16.58 18.10
N ASP A 70 14.78 -17.26 17.16
CA ASP A 70 14.16 -16.62 16.00
C ASP A 70 12.92 -15.84 16.44
N HIS A 71 13.06 -14.52 16.47
CA HIS A 71 11.96 -13.62 16.79
C HIS A 71 11.20 -13.13 15.54
N LYS A 72 11.70 -13.42 14.33
CA LYS A 72 11.15 -12.91 13.08
C LYS A 72 10.15 -13.88 12.46
N PHE A 73 10.47 -15.18 12.38
CA PHE A 73 9.60 -16.15 11.72
C PHE A 73 9.00 -17.15 12.70
N GLY A 74 9.81 -17.73 13.59
CA GLY A 74 9.36 -18.69 14.59
C GLY A 74 8.97 -20.06 13.99
N PRO A 75 8.37 -20.95 14.80
CA PRO A 75 7.86 -22.25 14.32
C PRO A 75 6.77 -22.07 13.27
N ASN A 76 6.62 -23.06 12.39
CA ASN A 76 5.53 -23.09 11.43
C ASN A 76 4.18 -23.45 12.09
N MET A 77 3.10 -23.30 11.35
CA MET A 77 1.74 -23.52 11.87
C MET A 77 1.48 -24.98 12.23
N TYR A 78 2.03 -25.95 11.48
CA TYR A 78 1.93 -27.37 11.84
C TYR A 78 2.51 -27.63 13.23
N THR A 79 3.73 -27.17 13.48
CA THR A 79 4.40 -27.31 14.78
C THR A 79 3.62 -26.63 15.91
N CYS A 80 3.08 -25.44 15.67
CA CYS A 80 2.23 -24.75 16.65
C CYS A 80 0.90 -25.49 16.89
N CYS A 81 0.30 -26.08 15.86
CA CYS A 81 -0.92 -26.86 15.97
C CYS A 81 -0.71 -28.06 16.88
N ASP A 82 0.28 -28.88 16.54
CA ASP A 82 0.55 -30.15 17.20
C ASP A 82 1.02 -29.96 18.65
N GLN A 83 1.93 -29.01 18.88
CA GLN A 83 2.60 -28.87 20.18
C GLN A 83 1.93 -27.87 21.13
N TYR A 84 1.08 -26.96 20.61
CA TYR A 84 0.46 -25.91 21.42
C TYR A 84 -1.06 -25.90 21.31
N PHE A 85 -1.63 -25.69 20.12
CA PHE A 85 -3.08 -25.49 19.98
C PHE A 85 -3.89 -26.74 20.30
N GLN A 86 -3.52 -27.91 19.77
CA GLN A 86 -4.23 -29.16 20.04
C GLN A 86 -4.20 -29.54 21.52
N PRO A 87 -3.04 -29.60 22.21
CA PRO A 87 -3.00 -29.91 23.64
C PRO A 87 -3.80 -28.93 24.49
N LEU A 88 -3.72 -27.63 24.17
CA LEU A 88 -4.40 -26.58 24.90
C LEU A 88 -5.91 -26.67 24.75
N THR A 89 -6.39 -26.69 23.50
CA THR A 89 -7.82 -26.73 23.22
C THR A 89 -8.46 -28.04 23.64
N LYS A 90 -7.74 -29.16 23.59
CA LYS A 90 -8.22 -30.45 24.12
C LYS A 90 -8.53 -30.38 25.61
N LYS A 91 -7.63 -29.76 26.40
CA LYS A 91 -7.86 -29.51 27.84
C LYS A 91 -9.02 -28.57 28.09
N ALA A 92 -9.27 -27.63 27.19
CA ALA A 92 -10.34 -26.65 27.29
C ALA A 92 -11.73 -27.19 26.90
N GLY A 93 -11.84 -28.43 26.39
CA GLY A 93 -13.11 -29.01 25.91
C GLY A 93 -13.19 -29.24 24.39
N SER A 94 -12.04 -29.24 23.70
CA SER A 94 -11.89 -29.52 22.26
C SER A 94 -12.54 -28.53 21.29
N MET A 95 -12.91 -27.32 21.76
CA MET A 95 -13.34 -26.21 20.91
C MET A 95 -12.18 -25.60 20.12
N SER A 96 -12.48 -24.69 19.19
CA SER A 96 -11.44 -23.91 18.51
C SER A 96 -10.84 -22.85 19.42
N TRP A 97 -9.62 -22.41 19.14
CA TRP A 97 -8.99 -21.36 19.93
C TRP A 97 -9.81 -20.05 19.89
N ALA A 98 -10.45 -19.75 18.76
CA ALA A 98 -11.36 -18.63 18.61
C ALA A 98 -12.54 -18.70 19.59
N LEU A 99 -13.26 -19.82 19.66
CA LEU A 99 -14.39 -19.95 20.60
C LEU A 99 -13.97 -20.12 22.06
N MET A 100 -12.76 -20.62 22.32
CA MET A 100 -12.19 -20.56 23.67
C MET A 100 -12.00 -19.12 24.14
N ARG A 101 -11.66 -18.19 23.23
CA ARG A 101 -11.52 -16.76 23.52
C ARG A 101 -12.85 -16.01 23.52
N HIS A 102 -13.77 -16.39 22.62
CA HIS A 102 -15.06 -15.76 22.39
C HIS A 102 -16.16 -16.82 22.35
N PRO A 103 -16.61 -17.35 23.50
CA PRO A 103 -17.60 -18.43 23.53
C PRO A 103 -18.97 -18.01 22.98
N GLU A 104 -19.27 -16.71 23.00
CA GLU A 104 -20.48 -16.13 22.38
C GLU A 104 -20.31 -15.85 20.87
N GLY A 105 -19.13 -16.13 20.33
CA GLY A 105 -18.75 -15.82 18.96
C GLY A 105 -18.27 -14.38 18.78
N LEU A 106 -17.46 -14.19 17.74
CA LEU A 106 -17.00 -12.90 17.24
C LEU A 106 -17.22 -12.86 15.72
N LYS A 107 -18.05 -11.93 15.25
CA LYS A 107 -18.42 -11.84 13.83
C LYS A 107 -17.21 -11.64 12.91
N CYS A 108 -17.24 -12.31 11.77
CA CYS A 108 -16.20 -12.25 10.73
C CYS A 108 -16.30 -10.95 9.93
N ASP A 109 -15.30 -10.08 10.11
CA ASP A 109 -15.11 -8.87 9.32
C ASP A 109 -14.05 -9.07 8.22
N VAL A 110 -13.04 -9.90 8.52
CA VAL A 110 -11.83 -10.15 7.73
C VAL A 110 -11.61 -11.65 7.61
N PHE A 111 -11.41 -12.15 6.39
CA PHE A 111 -10.98 -13.52 6.16
C PHE A 111 -9.47 -13.53 5.92
N ILE A 112 -8.68 -14.30 6.68
CA ILE A 112 -7.23 -14.36 6.48
C ILE A 112 -6.86 -15.67 5.78
N THR A 113 -6.42 -15.59 4.53
CA THR A 113 -5.83 -16.74 3.82
C THR A 113 -4.34 -16.79 4.09
N HIS A 114 -3.84 -18.00 4.32
CA HIS A 114 -2.45 -18.22 4.70
C HIS A 114 -2.05 -19.69 4.46
N CYS A 115 -0.76 -20.00 4.55
CA CYS A 115 -0.28 -21.38 4.42
C CYS A 115 0.24 -21.92 5.75
N TRP A 116 0.14 -23.23 5.96
CA TRP A 116 0.55 -23.83 7.23
C TRP A 116 2.08 -23.97 7.39
N ILE A 117 2.84 -23.84 6.30
CA ILE A 117 4.32 -23.92 6.33
C ILE A 117 4.98 -22.56 6.65
N GLU A 118 4.20 -21.48 6.79
CA GLU A 118 4.72 -20.19 7.21
C GLU A 118 5.05 -20.16 8.70
N GLY A 119 6.00 -19.31 9.09
CA GLY A 119 6.29 -19.07 10.50
C GLY A 119 5.18 -18.28 11.20
N ILE A 120 4.74 -18.72 12.39
CA ILE A 120 3.66 -18.09 13.16
C ILE A 120 3.97 -16.62 13.52
N PHE A 121 5.23 -16.25 13.75
CA PHE A 121 5.60 -14.87 14.04
C PHE A 121 5.51 -13.98 12.81
N GLU A 122 5.95 -14.50 11.65
CA GLU A 122 5.81 -13.82 10.36
C GLU A 122 4.32 -13.58 10.05
N PHE A 123 3.49 -14.61 10.22
CA PHE A 123 2.05 -14.51 10.04
C PHE A 123 1.43 -13.43 10.93
N ILE A 124 1.66 -13.51 12.25
CA ILE A 124 1.04 -12.57 13.19
C ILE A 124 1.50 -11.13 12.92
N ASP A 125 2.80 -10.91 12.72
CA ASP A 125 3.34 -9.55 12.51
C ASP A 125 2.75 -8.93 11.24
N LYS A 126 2.59 -9.72 10.16
CA LYS A 126 1.94 -9.28 8.92
C LYS A 126 0.45 -9.00 9.10
N ALA A 127 -0.26 -9.93 9.72
CA ALA A 127 -1.71 -9.83 9.94
C ALA A 127 -2.07 -8.63 10.82
N VAL A 128 -1.36 -8.44 11.94
CA VAL A 128 -1.60 -7.34 12.89
C VAL A 128 -1.26 -5.97 12.29
N ASN A 129 -0.18 -5.90 11.50
CA ASN A 129 0.24 -4.65 10.83
C ASN A 129 -0.72 -4.26 9.70
N SER A 130 -1.30 -5.24 9.02
CA SER A 130 -2.18 -5.02 7.86
C SER A 130 -3.66 -5.16 8.18
N TRP A 131 -4.00 -5.16 9.47
CA TRP A 131 -5.37 -5.27 9.95
C TRP A 131 -6.22 -4.10 9.42
N PRO A 132 -7.29 -4.35 8.63
CA PRO A 132 -8.07 -3.25 8.06
C PRO A 132 -8.74 -2.41 9.14
N ALA A 133 -8.74 -1.09 8.94
CA ALA A 133 -9.28 -0.14 9.92
C ALA A 133 -10.77 -0.41 10.22
N GLY A 134 -11.15 -0.34 11.50
CA GLY A 134 -12.53 -0.51 11.96
C GLY A 134 -13.03 -1.96 12.00
N LYS A 135 -12.23 -2.95 11.61
CA LYS A 135 -12.59 -4.37 11.66
C LYS A 135 -12.24 -4.98 13.02
N LYS A 136 -13.09 -5.86 13.53
CA LYS A 136 -12.96 -6.43 14.89
C LYS A 136 -12.60 -7.90 14.87
N GLY A 137 -13.23 -8.70 14.02
CA GLY A 137 -13.03 -10.15 13.96
C GLY A 137 -12.38 -10.62 12.66
N ALA A 138 -11.41 -11.53 12.78
CA ALA A 138 -10.84 -12.23 11.64
C ALA A 138 -10.98 -13.75 11.78
N TYR A 139 -11.38 -14.40 10.68
CA TYR A 139 -11.32 -15.85 10.57
C TYR A 139 -9.90 -16.27 10.15
N VAL A 140 -9.32 -17.21 10.89
CA VAL A 140 -7.98 -17.76 10.66
C VAL A 140 -8.05 -19.27 10.84
N CYS A 141 -7.87 -20.06 9.77
CA CYS A 141 -8.27 -21.48 9.78
C CYS A 141 -7.70 -22.31 10.95
N ILE A 142 -6.42 -22.13 11.32
CA ILE A 142 -5.78 -22.84 12.43
C ILE A 142 -6.33 -22.44 13.81
N LEU A 143 -6.87 -21.22 13.95
CA LEU A 143 -7.42 -20.71 15.21
C LEU A 143 -8.94 -20.88 15.29
N SER A 144 -9.62 -20.80 14.16
CA SER A 144 -11.07 -20.76 14.03
C SER A 144 -11.72 -22.14 13.99
N ASN A 145 -11.07 -23.11 13.34
CA ASN A 145 -11.59 -24.49 13.27
C ASN A 145 -11.18 -25.29 14.52
N PRO A 146 -12.01 -26.26 14.97
CA PRO A 146 -11.62 -27.17 16.03
C PRO A 146 -10.49 -28.10 15.56
N GLN A 147 -9.32 -27.98 16.17
CA GLN A 147 -8.15 -28.80 15.79
C GLN A 147 -8.20 -30.22 16.36
N ASN A 148 -9.14 -30.50 17.27
CA ASN A 148 -9.32 -31.79 17.95
C ASN A 148 -10.62 -32.53 17.56
N LEU A 149 -11.47 -31.92 16.71
CA LEU A 149 -12.70 -32.54 16.23
C LEU A 149 -12.51 -32.96 14.76
N ASP A 150 -13.30 -33.93 14.33
CA ASP A 150 -13.33 -34.32 12.92
C ASP A 150 -14.12 -33.28 12.13
N ILE A 151 -13.42 -32.53 11.27
CA ILE A 151 -14.00 -31.52 10.41
C ILE A 151 -14.20 -32.01 8.96
N ALA A 152 -13.96 -33.29 8.66
CA ALA A 152 -14.06 -33.82 7.30
C ALA A 152 -15.45 -33.53 6.69
N ALA A 153 -16.51 -33.77 7.46
CA ALA A 153 -17.88 -33.46 7.05
C ALA A 153 -18.13 -31.95 6.85
N LEU A 154 -17.39 -31.08 7.56
CA LEU A 154 -17.51 -29.63 7.39
C LEU A 154 -16.87 -29.14 6.10
N ILE A 155 -15.90 -29.86 5.53
CA ILE A 155 -15.15 -29.41 4.35
C ILE A 155 -15.43 -30.26 3.10
N GLU A 156 -16.26 -31.29 3.23
CA GLU A 156 -16.63 -32.21 2.15
C GLU A 156 -17.20 -31.47 0.93
N VAL A 157 -18.10 -30.51 1.18
CA VAL A 157 -18.66 -29.61 0.17
C VAL A 157 -18.01 -28.23 0.34
N PRO A 158 -17.04 -27.84 -0.51
CA PRO A 158 -16.28 -26.60 -0.35
C PRO A 158 -17.15 -25.36 -0.13
N ARG A 159 -18.27 -25.24 -0.85
CA ARG A 159 -19.17 -24.08 -0.73
C ARG A 159 -19.95 -24.02 0.59
N GLU A 160 -20.15 -25.15 1.25
CA GLU A 160 -20.79 -25.22 2.58
C GLU A 160 -19.79 -25.16 3.72
N SER A 161 -18.49 -25.11 3.40
CA SER A 161 -17.43 -25.13 4.37
C SER A 161 -17.40 -23.87 5.24
N PRO A 162 -16.77 -23.96 6.42
CA PRO A 162 -16.46 -22.79 7.24
C PRO A 162 -15.72 -21.70 6.48
N PHE A 163 -14.88 -22.08 5.51
CA PHE A 163 -14.15 -21.12 4.69
C PHE A 163 -15.10 -20.23 3.88
N ALA A 164 -16.05 -20.85 3.16
CA ALA A 164 -17.00 -20.13 2.33
C ALA A 164 -17.97 -19.28 3.15
N LYS A 165 -18.51 -19.83 4.24
CA LYS A 165 -19.46 -19.12 5.13
C LYS A 165 -18.84 -17.90 5.79
N CYS A 166 -17.60 -18.03 6.30
CA CYS A 166 -16.89 -16.91 6.90
C CYS A 166 -16.52 -15.84 5.87
N LEU A 167 -16.09 -16.26 4.67
CA LEU A 167 -15.71 -15.34 3.61
C LEU A 167 -16.91 -14.58 3.03
N ASP A 168 -18.10 -15.19 3.02
CA ASP A 168 -19.34 -14.52 2.64
C ASP A 168 -19.76 -13.43 3.64
N SER A 169 -19.50 -13.64 4.94
CA SER A 169 -19.68 -12.58 5.94
C SER A 169 -18.59 -11.51 5.89
N ALA A 170 -17.37 -11.86 5.47
CA ALA A 170 -16.24 -10.95 5.51
C ALA A 170 -16.38 -9.82 4.47
N THR A 171 -15.87 -8.64 4.81
CA THR A 171 -15.77 -7.51 3.84
C THR A 171 -14.41 -7.45 3.16
N HIS A 172 -13.41 -8.03 3.80
CA HIS A 172 -12.02 -8.01 3.36
C HIS A 172 -11.45 -9.42 3.42
N MET A 173 -10.56 -9.72 2.48
CA MET A 173 -9.68 -10.87 2.53
C MET A 173 -8.24 -10.37 2.68
N LEU A 174 -7.56 -10.82 3.73
CA LEU A 174 -6.15 -10.51 3.97
C LEU A 174 -5.30 -11.71 3.56
N VAL A 175 -4.45 -11.51 2.57
CA VAL A 175 -3.56 -12.53 2.01
C VAL A 175 -2.21 -12.43 2.69
N VAL A 176 -1.78 -13.46 3.43
CA VAL A 176 -0.51 -13.43 4.15
C VAL A 176 0.58 -14.14 3.34
N PRO A 177 1.44 -13.41 2.60
CA PRO A 177 2.58 -14.01 1.95
C PRO A 177 3.59 -14.49 3.00
N ASN A 178 4.37 -15.51 2.67
CA ASN A 178 5.41 -16.06 3.54
C ASN A 178 6.70 -16.30 2.76
N ARG A 179 7.80 -16.57 3.47
CA ARG A 179 9.09 -16.85 2.83
C ARG A 179 9.26 -18.28 2.32
N SER A 180 8.40 -19.21 2.69
CA SER A 180 8.60 -20.65 2.43
C SER A 180 8.07 -21.04 1.05
N THR A 181 6.83 -20.67 0.74
CA THR A 181 6.17 -21.00 -0.53
C THR A 181 5.09 -19.98 -0.87
N SER A 182 4.71 -19.87 -2.15
CA SER A 182 3.47 -19.17 -2.50
C SER A 182 2.28 -19.85 -1.85
N ILE A 183 1.41 -19.08 -1.20
CA ILE A 183 0.17 -19.65 -0.66
C ILE A 183 -0.73 -20.19 -1.78
N TYR A 184 -0.62 -19.66 -3.00
CA TYR A 184 -1.41 -20.10 -4.15
C TYR A 184 -0.91 -21.40 -4.78
N SER A 185 0.17 -21.99 -4.25
CA SER A 185 0.48 -23.39 -4.49
C SER A 185 -0.49 -24.36 -3.77
N ARG A 186 -1.39 -23.84 -2.92
CA ARG A 186 -2.36 -24.63 -2.12
C ARG A 186 -3.77 -24.48 -2.69
N SER A 187 -4.46 -25.60 -2.98
CA SER A 187 -5.80 -25.58 -3.58
C SER A 187 -6.83 -24.82 -2.75
N TRP A 188 -6.80 -24.94 -1.42
CA TRP A 188 -7.70 -24.19 -0.52
C TRP A 188 -7.48 -22.67 -0.60
N CYS A 189 -6.24 -22.18 -0.64
CA CYS A 189 -5.96 -20.74 -0.79
C CYS A 189 -6.40 -20.19 -2.14
N VAL A 190 -6.32 -21.00 -3.21
CA VAL A 190 -6.86 -20.68 -4.53
C VAL A 190 -8.40 -20.59 -4.48
N TYR A 191 -9.05 -21.57 -3.84
CA TYR A 191 -10.50 -21.58 -3.65
C TYR A 191 -10.99 -20.34 -2.88
N GLU A 192 -10.30 -19.97 -1.80
CA GLU A 192 -10.60 -18.77 -1.03
C GLU A 192 -10.43 -17.49 -1.88
N ALA A 193 -9.40 -17.42 -2.73
CA ALA A 193 -9.20 -16.27 -3.62
C ALA A 193 -10.30 -16.18 -4.70
N TRP A 194 -10.75 -17.32 -5.22
CA TRP A 194 -11.89 -17.42 -6.14
C TRP A 194 -13.19 -16.94 -5.49
N LEU A 195 -13.53 -17.43 -4.30
CA LEU A 195 -14.71 -16.99 -3.57
C LEU A 195 -14.65 -15.47 -3.28
N ALA A 196 -13.49 -14.97 -2.86
CA ALA A 196 -13.34 -13.55 -2.57
C ALA A 196 -13.47 -12.68 -3.83
N SER A 197 -12.93 -13.13 -4.97
CA SER A 197 -13.00 -12.39 -6.22
C SER A 197 -14.42 -12.35 -6.79
N THR A 198 -15.13 -13.48 -6.76
CA THR A 198 -16.52 -13.63 -7.22
C THR A 198 -17.51 -12.87 -6.35
N MET A 199 -17.33 -12.91 -5.02
CA MET A 199 -18.14 -12.13 -4.07
C MET A 199 -17.78 -10.63 -4.02
N GLY A 200 -16.82 -10.18 -4.83
CA GLY A 200 -16.43 -8.77 -4.88
C GLY A 200 -15.74 -8.25 -3.62
N ARG A 201 -15.13 -9.14 -2.81
CA ARG A 201 -14.41 -8.75 -1.60
C ARG A 201 -13.14 -7.98 -1.93
N ILE A 202 -12.71 -7.13 -1.00
CA ILE A 202 -11.43 -6.41 -1.10
C ILE A 202 -10.32 -7.36 -0.66
N ILE A 203 -9.48 -7.80 -1.59
CA ILE A 203 -8.33 -8.67 -1.30
C ILE A 203 -7.08 -7.80 -1.14
N VAL A 204 -6.37 -7.90 -0.02
CA VAL A 204 -5.17 -7.09 0.26
C VAL A 204 -4.01 -8.00 0.66
N THR A 205 -2.80 -7.70 0.19
CA THR A 205 -1.59 -8.41 0.62
C THR A 205 -1.12 -7.86 1.97
N ALA A 206 -0.93 -8.75 2.94
CA ALA A 206 -0.41 -8.42 4.26
C ALA A 206 1.10 -8.15 4.21
N THR A 207 1.52 -7.17 5.00
CA THR A 207 2.86 -6.59 5.00
C THR A 207 3.47 -6.57 6.38
N PHE A 208 4.78 -6.80 6.49
CA PHE A 208 5.52 -6.59 7.74
C PHE A 208 5.48 -5.12 8.21
N PRO A 209 5.61 -4.87 9.52
CA PRO A 209 5.78 -3.53 10.04
C PRO A 209 7.12 -2.91 9.58
N ILE A 210 7.04 -1.91 8.72
CA ILE A 210 8.19 -1.24 8.09
C ILE A 210 9.07 -0.43 9.05
N TRP A 211 8.56 -0.06 10.24
CA TRP A 211 9.18 0.98 11.07
C TRP A 211 10.60 0.64 11.52
N ARG A 212 10.91 -0.65 11.72
CA ARG A 212 12.26 -1.12 12.08
C ARG A 212 13.28 -0.88 10.98
N GLU A 213 12.89 -1.03 9.72
CA GLU A 213 13.75 -0.79 8.57
C GLU A 213 13.76 0.68 8.15
N MET A 214 12.63 1.36 8.34
CA MET A 214 12.44 2.76 7.99
C MET A 214 13.22 3.69 8.92
N LEU A 215 13.18 3.46 10.24
CA LEU A 215 13.77 4.36 11.23
C LEU A 215 15.27 4.65 11.02
N PRO A 216 16.17 3.65 10.83
CA PRO A 216 17.58 3.94 10.59
C PRO A 216 17.81 4.70 9.28
N ARG A 217 17.00 4.44 8.24
CA ARG A 217 17.13 5.09 6.93
C ARG A 217 16.66 6.54 6.95
N VAL A 218 15.52 6.81 7.57
CA VAL A 218 15.04 8.18 7.79
C VAL A 218 15.98 8.92 8.75
N GLY A 219 16.46 8.26 9.81
CA GLY A 219 17.46 8.81 10.72
C GLY A 219 18.74 9.26 10.01
N LEU A 220 19.24 8.45 9.07
CA LEU A 220 20.39 8.83 8.23
C LEU A 220 20.09 10.07 7.37
N GLN A 221 18.89 10.17 6.79
CA GLN A 221 18.51 11.37 6.02
C GLN A 221 18.41 12.62 6.88
N LEU A 222 17.84 12.52 8.08
CA LEU A 222 17.77 13.61 9.04
C LEU A 222 19.17 14.04 9.50
N LEU A 223 20.08 13.09 9.69
CA LEU A 223 21.49 13.38 9.98
C LEU A 223 22.16 14.11 8.80
N CYS A 224 21.98 13.64 7.57
CA CYS A 224 22.50 14.31 6.37
C CYS A 224 21.93 15.72 6.21
N LEU A 225 20.64 15.92 6.51
CA LEU A 225 19.99 17.22 6.54
C LEU A 225 20.64 18.15 7.57
N ALA A 226 20.85 17.68 8.79
CA ALA A 226 21.49 18.45 9.85
C ALA A 226 22.92 18.87 9.46
N ILE A 227 23.70 17.93 8.92
CA ILE A 227 25.06 18.21 8.41
C ILE A 227 25.01 19.23 7.27
N ALA A 228 24.05 19.10 6.33
CA ALA A 228 23.87 20.04 5.24
C ALA A 228 23.63 21.47 5.75
N LEU A 229 22.70 21.62 6.68
CA LEU A 229 22.34 22.89 7.28
C LEU A 229 23.56 23.52 8.00
N ILE A 230 24.29 22.75 8.81
CA ILE A 230 25.49 23.22 9.52
C ILE A 230 26.59 23.61 8.52
N ALA A 231 26.89 22.75 7.54
CA ALA A 231 27.92 23.01 6.54
C ALA A 231 27.59 24.28 5.73
N CYS A 232 26.34 24.46 5.34
CA CYS A 232 25.89 25.66 4.62
C CYS A 232 25.94 26.92 5.49
N MET A 233 25.73 26.80 6.81
CA MET A 233 25.86 27.94 7.74
C MET A 233 27.33 28.35 7.96
N VAL A 234 28.26 27.40 7.95
CA VAL A 234 29.69 27.65 8.19
C VAL A 234 30.45 28.02 6.92
N ALA A 235 30.06 27.48 5.75
CA ALA A 235 30.78 27.71 4.51
C ALA A 235 30.73 29.20 4.09
N PRO A 236 31.89 29.84 3.79
CA PRO A 236 31.93 31.13 3.12
C PRO A 236 31.48 30.91 1.67
N LEU A 237 30.17 30.94 1.46
CA LEU A 237 29.60 30.86 0.12
C LEU A 237 29.68 32.26 -0.45
N ASP A 238 30.68 32.53 -1.28
CA ASP A 238 30.73 33.74 -2.10
C ASP A 238 29.45 33.79 -2.94
N CYS A 239 28.56 34.70 -2.56
CA CYS A 239 27.13 34.64 -2.84
C CYS A 239 26.74 35.29 -4.18
N GLU A 240 27.66 35.28 -5.17
CA GLU A 240 27.47 35.98 -6.45
C GLU A 240 26.86 35.11 -7.55
N SER A 241 26.62 33.80 -7.35
CA SER A 241 25.89 33.03 -8.35
C SER A 241 24.36 33.19 -8.20
N ASP A 242 23.75 33.85 -9.18
CA ASP A 242 22.30 34.17 -9.20
C ASP A 242 21.36 32.96 -9.37
N SER A 243 21.89 31.75 -9.51
CA SER A 243 21.12 30.56 -9.90
C SER A 243 20.63 29.69 -8.73
N LEU A 244 19.96 30.29 -7.74
CA LEU A 244 19.32 29.60 -6.60
C LEU A 244 18.37 28.45 -7.00
N LEU A 245 17.73 28.54 -8.16
CA LEU A 245 16.77 27.54 -8.66
C LEU A 245 17.44 26.35 -9.37
N PHE A 246 18.69 26.52 -9.84
CA PHE A 246 19.38 25.50 -10.62
C PHE A 246 19.69 24.22 -9.79
N PRO A 247 20.17 24.30 -8.53
CA PRO A 247 20.39 23.11 -7.70
C PRO A 247 19.11 22.30 -7.45
N LEU A 248 17.97 22.95 -7.20
CA LEU A 248 16.68 22.26 -7.02
C LEU A 248 16.23 21.58 -8.32
N PHE A 249 16.39 22.27 -9.46
CA PHE A 249 16.07 21.71 -10.77
C PHE A 249 16.95 20.50 -11.10
N VAL A 250 18.26 20.56 -10.83
CA VAL A 250 19.18 19.44 -10.99
C VAL A 250 18.80 18.27 -10.08
N GLY A 251 18.37 18.52 -8.84
CA GLY A 251 17.87 17.47 -7.93
C GLY A 251 16.64 16.75 -8.46
N VAL A 252 15.66 17.52 -8.91
CA VAL A 252 14.43 16.99 -9.52
C VAL A 252 14.76 16.23 -10.79
N LEU A 253 15.59 16.77 -11.68
CA LEU A 253 16.03 16.10 -12.90
C LEU A 253 16.83 14.83 -12.61
N THR A 254 17.69 14.82 -11.60
CA THR A 254 18.44 13.63 -11.18
C THR A 254 17.49 12.54 -10.72
N LYS A 255 16.47 12.88 -9.92
CA LYS A 255 15.45 11.92 -9.48
C LYS A 255 14.55 11.46 -10.63
N LEU A 256 14.13 12.36 -11.51
CA LEU A 256 13.37 12.00 -12.72
C LEU A 256 14.19 11.08 -13.64
N ALA A 257 15.50 11.32 -13.79
CA ALA A 257 16.39 10.45 -14.56
C ALA A 257 16.54 9.07 -13.93
N VAL A 258 16.55 8.96 -12.60
CA VAL A 258 16.55 7.68 -11.87
C VAL A 258 15.20 6.96 -12.03
N ILE A 259 14.08 7.68 -11.98
CA ILE A 259 12.73 7.11 -12.16
C ILE A 259 12.49 6.67 -13.61
N TYR A 260 13.00 7.42 -14.60
CA TYR A 260 12.74 7.18 -16.03
C TYR A 260 13.64 6.10 -16.63
N LYS A 261 14.77 5.74 -15.99
CA LYS A 261 15.52 4.54 -16.36
C LYS A 261 14.69 3.30 -16.00
N GLY A 262 13.91 2.86 -16.98
CA GLY A 262 12.85 1.86 -16.84
C GLY A 262 13.27 0.53 -16.20
N PRO A 263 12.28 -0.27 -15.77
CA PRO A 263 12.48 -1.42 -14.88
C PRO A 263 13.22 -2.63 -15.48
N ASP A 264 13.58 -2.59 -16.77
CA ASP A 264 14.13 -3.72 -17.52
C ASP A 264 15.67 -3.84 -17.47
N ARG A 265 16.37 -3.06 -16.63
CA ARG A 265 17.80 -3.28 -16.34
C ARG A 265 18.00 -3.80 -14.93
N TRP A 266 18.06 -5.11 -14.83
CA TRP A 266 18.10 -5.96 -13.64
C TRP A 266 19.49 -5.96 -12.98
N TRP A 267 20.49 -5.34 -13.63
CA TRP A 267 21.88 -5.31 -13.16
C TRP A 267 22.23 -4.10 -12.27
N LEU A 268 21.40 -3.06 -12.20
CA LEU A 268 21.61 -1.93 -11.28
C LEU A 268 20.62 -2.06 -10.11
N PRO A 269 21.09 -2.09 -8.85
CA PRO A 269 20.19 -2.14 -7.72
C PRO A 269 19.39 -0.84 -7.69
N LYS A 270 18.10 -0.91 -8.07
CA LYS A 270 17.18 0.23 -8.20
C LYS A 270 17.11 1.06 -6.91
N TYR A 271 17.21 0.39 -5.78
CA TYR A 271 16.96 0.94 -4.46
C TYR A 271 18.10 1.84 -3.92
N PRO A 272 19.39 1.46 -4.00
CA PRO A 272 20.53 2.34 -3.68
C PRO A 272 20.53 3.66 -4.45
N LEU A 273 20.23 3.64 -5.76
CA LEU A 273 20.18 4.87 -6.56
C LEU A 273 19.06 5.81 -6.12
N LEU A 274 17.88 5.26 -5.79
CA LEU A 274 16.76 6.05 -5.25
C LEU A 274 17.12 6.65 -3.89
N MET A 275 17.80 5.90 -3.02
CA MET A 275 18.29 6.39 -1.73
C MET A 275 19.29 7.53 -1.91
N ALA A 276 20.29 7.36 -2.80
CA ALA A 276 21.25 8.40 -3.12
C ALA A 276 20.58 9.66 -3.68
N GLY A 277 19.60 9.49 -4.58
CA GLY A 277 18.81 10.61 -5.10
C GLY A 277 18.02 11.34 -4.02
N ASN A 278 17.47 10.62 -3.04
CA ASN A 278 16.79 11.24 -1.90
C ASN A 278 17.77 12.02 -1.01
N LEU A 279 18.97 11.48 -0.74
CA LEU A 279 20.01 12.17 0.05
C LEU A 279 20.47 13.46 -0.62
N VAL A 280 20.78 13.41 -1.93
CA VAL A 280 21.17 14.59 -2.71
C VAL A 280 20.06 15.64 -2.70
N GLY A 281 18.80 15.22 -2.88
CA GLY A 281 17.65 16.11 -2.89
C GLY A 281 17.42 16.82 -1.54
N VAL A 282 17.57 16.11 -0.42
CA VAL A 282 17.51 16.70 0.92
C VAL A 282 18.63 17.74 1.10
N TRP A 283 19.86 17.40 0.69
CA TRP A 283 21.02 18.28 0.80
C TRP A 283 20.86 19.58 -0.02
N GLN A 284 20.38 19.46 -1.27
CA GLN A 284 20.09 20.61 -2.11
C GLN A 284 18.96 21.49 -1.57
N SER A 285 17.91 20.87 -0.99
CA SER A 285 16.82 21.62 -0.37
C SER A 285 17.32 22.42 0.85
N ALA A 286 18.22 21.85 1.64
CA ALA A 286 18.86 22.52 2.76
C ALA A 286 19.72 23.70 2.32
N LEU A 287 20.49 23.54 1.24
CA LEU A 287 21.32 24.60 0.67
C LEU A 287 20.47 25.81 0.26
N VAL A 288 19.34 25.58 -0.44
CA VAL A 288 18.43 26.67 -0.82
C VAL A 288 17.84 27.36 0.40
N MET A 289 17.44 26.61 1.43
CA MET A 289 16.94 27.22 2.69
C MET A 289 17.97 28.14 3.32
N VAL A 290 19.23 27.72 3.41
CA VAL A 290 20.29 28.55 4.02
C VAL A 290 20.62 29.76 3.15
N GLN A 291 20.62 29.63 1.83
CA GLN A 291 20.80 30.77 0.93
C GLN A 291 19.68 31.80 1.10
N VAL A 292 18.42 31.36 1.21
CA VAL A 292 17.28 32.26 1.49
C VAL A 292 17.46 32.94 2.85
N ALA A 293 17.82 32.19 3.89
CA ALA A 293 18.02 32.73 5.24
C ALA A 293 19.18 33.76 5.30
N ARG A 294 20.28 33.53 4.56
CA ARG A 294 21.41 34.46 4.50
C ARG A 294 21.05 35.78 3.80
N ARG A 295 20.21 35.74 2.76
CA ARG A 295 19.76 36.94 2.03
C ARG A 295 18.85 37.84 2.89
N GLN A 296 18.18 37.30 3.90
CA GLN A 296 17.41 38.07 4.88
C GLN A 296 18.30 38.86 5.88
N GLY A 297 19.62 38.69 5.81
CA GLY A 297 20.57 39.41 6.66
C GLY A 297 20.63 40.93 6.38
N PRO A 298 21.27 41.71 7.28
CA PRO A 298 21.29 43.18 7.22
C PRO A 298 22.09 43.79 6.05
N CYS A 299 22.78 42.99 5.22
CA CYS A 299 23.54 43.47 4.07
C CYS A 299 22.63 43.62 2.84
N LYS A 300 22.28 44.86 2.49
CA LYS A 300 21.12 45.23 1.64
C LYS A 300 21.36 45.34 0.14
N SER A 301 22.54 45.05 -0.40
CA SER A 301 22.84 45.49 -1.78
C SER A 301 22.03 44.78 -2.88
N ASN A 302 21.53 43.56 -2.68
CA ASN A 302 20.77 42.78 -3.69
C ASN A 302 19.60 41.98 -3.06
N GLN A 303 18.62 42.65 -2.44
CA GLN A 303 17.45 41.96 -1.89
C GLN A 303 16.52 41.49 -3.02
N LEU A 304 16.17 40.20 -2.99
CA LEU A 304 15.10 39.70 -3.84
C LEU A 304 13.76 40.31 -3.39
N PRO A 305 12.77 40.41 -4.29
CA PRO A 305 11.42 40.72 -3.87
C PRO A 305 10.95 39.78 -2.74
N PRO A 306 10.30 40.28 -1.67
CA PRO A 306 9.92 39.45 -0.52
C PRO A 306 9.09 38.21 -0.87
N TRP A 307 8.30 38.27 -1.93
CA TRP A 307 7.52 37.13 -2.41
C TRP A 307 8.40 35.99 -2.93
N GLN A 308 9.52 36.32 -3.59
CA GLN A 308 10.44 35.34 -4.18
C GLN A 308 11.22 34.62 -3.09
N GLU A 309 11.59 35.31 -2.01
CA GLU A 309 12.22 34.68 -0.83
C GLU A 309 11.27 33.68 -0.16
N ARG A 310 10.03 34.10 0.11
CA ARG A 310 9.00 33.23 0.72
C ARG A 310 8.69 32.03 -0.17
N ALA A 311 8.58 32.25 -1.48
CA ALA A 311 8.40 31.19 -2.46
C ALA A 311 9.54 30.18 -2.39
N SER A 312 10.79 30.66 -2.48
CA SER A 312 11.98 29.80 -2.47
C SER A 312 12.08 28.98 -1.19
N ALA A 313 11.82 29.60 -0.02
CA ALA A 313 11.75 28.88 1.25
C ALA A 313 10.66 27.81 1.26
N SER A 314 9.44 28.16 0.82
CA SER A 314 8.31 27.22 0.76
C SER A 314 8.58 26.04 -0.18
N LEU A 315 9.16 26.28 -1.36
CA LEU A 315 9.59 25.24 -2.29
C LEU A 315 10.62 24.32 -1.62
N ALA A 316 11.65 24.90 -0.99
CA ALA A 316 12.71 24.12 -0.37
C ALA A 316 12.19 23.24 0.78
N VAL A 317 11.29 23.76 1.63
CA VAL A 317 10.61 22.94 2.66
C VAL A 317 9.77 21.83 2.02
N THR A 318 9.01 22.16 0.98
CA THR A 318 8.19 21.18 0.25
C THR A 318 9.04 20.02 -0.28
N PHE A 319 10.15 20.33 -0.94
CA PHE A 319 11.06 19.32 -1.49
C PHE A 319 11.79 18.52 -0.40
N MET A 320 12.23 19.18 0.66
CA MET A 320 12.87 18.50 1.79
C MET A 320 11.96 17.41 2.37
N VAL A 321 10.71 17.74 2.69
CA VAL A 321 9.73 16.78 3.22
C VAL A 321 9.35 15.73 2.16
N TYR A 322 9.28 16.10 0.88
CA TYR A 322 9.08 15.16 -0.22
C TYR A 322 10.18 14.08 -0.27
N PHE A 323 11.45 14.45 -0.14
CA PHE A 323 12.55 13.48 -0.18
C PHE A 323 12.57 12.57 1.05
N LEU A 324 12.18 13.07 2.22
CA LEU A 324 11.96 12.25 3.42
C LEU A 324 10.85 11.22 3.21
N PHE A 325 9.67 11.65 2.74
CA PHE A 325 8.59 10.71 2.43
C PHE A 325 8.92 9.77 1.28
N SER A 326 9.74 10.20 0.32
CA SER A 326 10.16 9.34 -0.77
C SER A 326 11.07 8.21 -0.32
N GLU A 327 11.77 8.36 0.79
CA GLU A 327 12.53 7.27 1.41
C GLU A 327 11.60 6.27 2.09
N VAL A 328 10.59 6.77 2.79
CA VAL A 328 9.52 5.93 3.34
C VAL A 328 8.86 5.12 2.23
N ASP A 329 8.47 5.77 1.13
CA ASP A 329 7.88 5.08 -0.03
C ASP A 329 8.85 4.07 -0.65
N ARG A 330 10.15 4.38 -0.74
CA ARG A 330 11.16 3.46 -1.26
C ARG A 330 11.23 2.18 -0.42
N VAL A 331 11.27 2.29 0.91
CA VAL A 331 11.29 1.14 1.83
C VAL A 331 10.01 0.32 1.67
N ARG A 332 8.85 0.98 1.59
CA ARG A 332 7.55 0.30 1.40
C ARG A 332 7.48 -0.43 0.06
N LEU A 333 8.01 0.16 -1.00
CA LEU A 333 8.07 -0.48 -2.32
C LEU A 333 8.99 -1.70 -2.32
N MET A 334 10.15 -1.64 -1.66
CA MET A 334 11.02 -2.82 -1.49
C MET A 334 10.27 -3.98 -0.86
N GLN A 335 9.65 -3.73 0.29
CA GLN A 335 8.94 -4.77 1.04
C GLN A 335 7.79 -5.36 0.23
N ALA A 336 7.06 -4.50 -0.47
CA ALA A 336 5.92 -4.94 -1.25
C ALA A 336 6.32 -5.64 -2.56
N ASP A 337 7.54 -5.42 -3.06
CA ASP A 337 8.14 -6.24 -4.11
C ASP A 337 8.55 -7.62 -3.57
N GLU A 338 9.17 -7.69 -2.39
CA GLU A 338 9.51 -8.96 -1.71
C GLU A 338 8.25 -9.81 -1.45
N GLU A 339 7.17 -9.19 -0.99
CA GLU A 339 5.86 -9.84 -0.79
C GLU A 339 5.27 -10.35 -2.11
N SER A 340 5.35 -9.56 -3.18
CA SER A 340 4.92 -10.02 -4.51
C SER A 340 5.78 -11.19 -5.00
N GLU A 341 7.09 -11.17 -4.77
CA GLU A 341 7.99 -12.26 -5.15
C GLU A 341 7.68 -13.53 -4.36
N SER A 342 7.40 -13.41 -3.06
CA SER A 342 6.92 -14.50 -2.21
C SER A 342 5.64 -15.14 -2.75
N LEU A 343 4.67 -14.33 -3.21
CA LEU A 343 3.45 -14.84 -3.84
C LEU A 343 3.71 -15.50 -5.20
N ARG A 344 4.69 -15.02 -5.98
CA ARG A 344 5.03 -15.58 -7.30
C ARG A 344 5.84 -16.88 -7.21
N ARG A 345 6.56 -17.10 -6.11
CA ARG A 345 7.51 -18.21 -6.00
C ARG A 345 6.80 -19.57 -6.12
N GLY A 346 7.08 -20.28 -7.21
CA GLY A 346 6.48 -21.58 -7.53
C GLY A 346 5.02 -21.50 -8.00
N PHE A 347 4.41 -20.32 -8.02
CA PHE A 347 3.07 -20.14 -8.59
C PHE A 347 3.15 -19.90 -10.09
N THR A 348 2.39 -20.67 -10.85
CA THR A 348 2.32 -20.57 -12.32
C THR A 348 0.89 -20.30 -12.76
N THR A 349 -0.03 -21.17 -12.38
CA THR A 349 -1.49 -21.05 -12.55
C THR A 349 -2.19 -21.75 -11.40
N VAL A 350 -3.42 -21.35 -11.11
CA VAL A 350 -4.32 -22.02 -10.16
C VAL A 350 -4.52 -23.51 -10.45
N GLN A 351 -4.38 -23.96 -11.69
CA GLN A 351 -4.54 -25.38 -12.07
C GLN A 351 -3.49 -26.28 -11.41
N ASN A 352 -2.31 -25.73 -11.14
CA ASN A 352 -1.17 -26.42 -10.54
C ASN A 352 -1.17 -26.39 -9.01
N ALA A 353 -2.23 -25.84 -8.39
CA ALA A 353 -2.33 -25.82 -6.94
C ALA A 353 -2.60 -27.23 -6.38
N GLU A 354 -1.85 -27.59 -5.34
CA GLU A 354 -1.86 -28.91 -4.72
C GLU A 354 -2.63 -28.91 -3.38
N CYS A 355 -3.19 -30.06 -3.02
CA CYS A 355 -3.81 -30.29 -1.73
C CYS A 355 -3.26 -31.57 -1.10
N THR A 356 -3.17 -31.59 0.23
CA THR A 356 -2.77 -32.79 0.97
C THR A 356 -3.86 -33.88 0.89
N SER A 357 -5.13 -33.48 0.79
CA SER A 357 -6.27 -34.38 0.55
C SER A 357 -6.60 -34.40 -0.95
N PRO A 358 -6.46 -35.56 -1.63
CA PRO A 358 -6.85 -35.68 -3.05
C PRO A 358 -8.34 -35.45 -3.28
N VAL A 359 -9.19 -35.83 -2.31
CA VAL A 359 -10.64 -35.64 -2.37
C VAL A 359 -10.98 -34.16 -2.35
N ASP A 360 -10.40 -33.39 -1.44
CA ASP A 360 -10.58 -31.94 -1.38
C ASP A 360 -10.11 -31.28 -2.68
N SER A 361 -8.96 -31.72 -3.21
CA SER A 361 -8.43 -31.21 -4.48
C SER A 361 -9.42 -31.41 -5.62
N LEU A 362 -10.03 -32.60 -5.71
CA LEU A 362 -11.03 -32.92 -6.73
C LEU A 362 -12.29 -32.06 -6.56
N ASN A 363 -12.81 -31.95 -5.34
CA ASN A 363 -14.03 -31.18 -5.06
C ASN A 363 -13.83 -29.68 -5.35
N ILE A 364 -12.70 -29.11 -4.92
CA ILE A 364 -12.34 -27.72 -5.20
C ILE A 364 -12.17 -27.50 -6.69
N LYS A 365 -11.40 -28.36 -7.38
CA LYS A 365 -11.17 -28.21 -8.82
C LYS A 365 -12.49 -28.27 -9.58
N LYS A 366 -13.39 -29.17 -9.20
CA LYS A 366 -14.72 -29.29 -9.81
C LYS A 366 -15.55 -28.00 -9.69
N GLU A 367 -15.48 -27.29 -8.55
CA GLU A 367 -16.19 -26.01 -8.38
C GLU A 367 -15.53 -24.85 -9.14
N VAL A 368 -14.20 -24.78 -9.18
CA VAL A 368 -13.47 -23.61 -9.72
C VAL A 368 -13.15 -23.74 -11.21
N GLN A 369 -13.23 -24.94 -11.80
CA GLN A 369 -12.71 -25.23 -13.14
C GLN A 369 -13.17 -24.26 -14.24
N GLN A 370 -14.41 -23.80 -14.18
CA GLN A 370 -14.98 -22.89 -15.19
C GLN A 370 -14.43 -21.46 -15.10
N GLU A 371 -13.84 -21.09 -13.96
CA GLU A 371 -13.41 -19.73 -13.66
C GLU A 371 -11.91 -19.64 -13.35
N PHE A 372 -11.11 -20.65 -13.70
CA PHE A 372 -9.67 -20.64 -13.41
C PHE A 372 -8.95 -19.42 -13.98
N PHE A 373 -9.37 -18.95 -15.16
CA PHE A 373 -8.79 -17.78 -15.81
C PHE A 373 -9.05 -16.50 -14.99
N GLU A 374 -10.28 -16.28 -14.56
CA GLU A 374 -10.68 -15.13 -13.75
C GLU A 374 -9.97 -15.10 -12.40
N VAL A 375 -9.73 -16.28 -11.81
CA VAL A 375 -8.97 -16.40 -10.55
C VAL A 375 -7.50 -16.09 -10.77
N ASP A 376 -6.90 -16.62 -11.84
CA ASP A 376 -5.52 -16.29 -12.22
C ASP A 376 -5.37 -14.78 -12.44
N GLU A 377 -6.30 -14.12 -13.15
CA GLU A 377 -6.31 -12.67 -13.31
C GLU A 377 -6.43 -11.94 -11.97
N ALA A 378 -7.33 -12.35 -11.09
CA ALA A 378 -7.50 -11.74 -9.77
C ALA A 378 -6.23 -11.82 -8.91
N ILE A 379 -5.53 -12.97 -8.96
CA ILE A 379 -4.26 -13.21 -8.27
C ILE A 379 -3.13 -12.38 -8.91
N VAL A 380 -3.07 -12.29 -10.24
CA VAL A 380 -2.09 -11.45 -10.95
C VAL A 380 -2.28 -9.98 -10.60
N VAL A 381 -3.52 -9.49 -10.52
CA VAL A 381 -3.85 -8.14 -10.06
C VAL A 381 -3.38 -7.94 -8.63
N LEU A 382 -3.67 -8.88 -7.72
CA LEU A 382 -3.20 -8.81 -6.33
C LEU A 382 -1.67 -8.70 -6.25
N MET A 383 -0.95 -9.58 -6.96
CA MET A 383 0.53 -9.58 -6.95
C MET A 383 1.10 -8.28 -7.52
N SER A 384 0.51 -7.73 -8.58
CA SER A 384 1.01 -6.51 -9.23
C SER A 384 0.67 -5.23 -8.46
N ALA A 385 -0.56 -5.13 -7.95
CA ALA A 385 -1.07 -3.93 -7.30
C ALA A 385 -0.84 -3.90 -5.79
N GLY A 386 -0.64 -5.06 -5.14
CA GLY A 386 -0.70 -5.24 -3.69
C GLY A 386 -2.12 -5.36 -3.13
N MET A 387 -3.13 -5.31 -4.00
CA MET A 387 -4.55 -5.51 -3.66
C MET A 387 -5.33 -5.94 -4.91
N SER A 388 -6.51 -6.53 -4.74
CA SER A 388 -7.44 -6.86 -5.84
C SER A 388 -8.86 -6.42 -5.46
N THR A 389 -9.33 -5.38 -6.13
CA THR A 389 -10.71 -4.88 -6.06
C THR A 389 -11.43 -5.18 -7.38
N VAL A 390 -12.77 -5.11 -7.38
CA VAL A 390 -13.56 -5.21 -8.62
C VAL A 390 -13.09 -4.18 -9.66
N ALA A 391 -12.78 -2.95 -9.21
CA ALA A 391 -12.31 -1.88 -10.07
C ALA A 391 -10.92 -2.18 -10.66
N LEU A 392 -9.95 -2.66 -9.87
CA LEU A 392 -8.62 -2.99 -10.39
C LEU A 392 -8.64 -4.20 -11.32
N ARG A 393 -9.47 -5.20 -11.06
CA ARG A 393 -9.68 -6.32 -11.99
C ARG A 393 -10.26 -5.86 -13.32
N ALA A 394 -11.24 -4.97 -13.30
CA ALA A 394 -11.78 -4.35 -14.51
C ALA A 394 -10.73 -3.53 -15.27
N VAL A 395 -9.93 -2.71 -14.56
CA VAL A 395 -8.81 -1.96 -15.16
C VAL A 395 -7.81 -2.90 -15.84
N HIS A 396 -7.49 -4.02 -15.18
CA HIS A 396 -6.58 -5.04 -15.71
C HIS A 396 -7.14 -5.72 -16.97
N SER A 397 -8.43 -6.07 -16.99
CA SER A 397 -9.05 -6.72 -18.14
C SER A 397 -9.13 -5.81 -19.38
N TYR A 398 -9.17 -4.49 -19.18
CA TYR A 398 -8.97 -3.49 -20.24
C TYR A 398 -7.50 -3.37 -20.71
N GLY A 399 -6.55 -4.07 -20.08
CA GLY A 399 -5.13 -4.10 -20.46
C GLY A 399 -4.27 -3.00 -19.83
N ALA A 400 -4.83 -2.21 -18.91
CA ALA A 400 -4.10 -1.17 -18.21
C ALA A 400 -3.13 -1.76 -17.17
N ASP A 401 -2.07 -1.01 -16.83
CA ASP A 401 -1.09 -1.41 -15.83
C ASP A 401 -1.57 -1.13 -14.41
N THR A 402 -1.84 -2.20 -13.67
CA THR A 402 -2.23 -2.17 -12.27
C THR A 402 -1.05 -2.21 -11.31
N THR A 403 0.20 -2.16 -11.80
CA THR A 403 1.39 -2.20 -10.95
C THR A 403 1.37 -1.09 -9.90
N SER A 404 1.45 -1.47 -8.62
CA SER A 404 1.35 -0.56 -7.47
C SER A 404 0.04 0.25 -7.38
N ALA A 405 -1.02 -0.14 -8.09
CA ALA A 405 -2.28 0.61 -8.11
C ALA A 405 -3.00 0.64 -6.75
N GLY A 406 -2.71 -0.31 -5.86
CA GLY A 406 -3.21 -0.31 -4.48
C GLY A 406 -2.35 0.44 -3.48
N ARG A 407 -1.24 1.05 -3.92
CA ARG A 407 -0.25 1.64 -3.03
C ARG A 407 -0.35 3.17 -3.05
N ILE A 408 -0.58 3.74 -1.88
CA ILE A 408 -0.52 5.20 -1.67
C ILE A 408 0.93 5.59 -1.43
N LEU A 409 1.47 6.44 -2.29
CA LEU A 409 2.82 7.00 -2.18
C LEU A 409 2.76 8.34 -1.44
N TYR A 410 3.27 8.38 -0.21
CA TYR A 410 3.22 9.56 0.65
C TYR A 410 3.98 10.74 0.06
N ALA A 411 5.09 10.47 -0.65
CA ALA A 411 5.85 11.50 -1.32
C ALA A 411 5.02 12.21 -2.40
N LYS A 412 4.23 11.47 -3.20
CA LYS A 412 3.34 12.06 -4.20
C LYS A 412 2.23 12.89 -3.57
N MET A 413 1.66 12.40 -2.47
CA MET A 413 0.63 13.11 -1.72
C MET A 413 1.17 14.43 -1.17
N TRP A 414 2.32 14.39 -0.50
CA TRP A 414 2.97 15.58 0.03
C TRP A 414 3.41 16.54 -1.07
N PHE A 415 4.03 16.05 -2.15
CA PHE A 415 4.42 16.88 -3.27
C PHE A 415 3.22 17.65 -3.83
N SER A 416 2.10 16.96 -4.03
CA SER A 416 0.86 17.58 -4.50
C SER A 416 0.38 18.70 -3.57
N PHE A 417 0.32 18.41 -2.28
CA PHE A 417 -0.17 19.34 -1.26
C PHE A 417 0.80 20.50 -1.02
N GLY A 418 2.09 20.23 -0.88
CA GLY A 418 3.13 21.23 -0.66
C GLY A 418 3.31 22.14 -1.86
N MET A 419 3.22 21.62 -3.09
CA MET A 419 3.21 22.45 -4.30
C MET A 419 1.96 23.33 -4.34
N PHE A 420 0.79 22.77 -4.05
CA PHE A 420 -0.45 23.56 -3.97
C PHE A 420 -0.34 24.69 -2.94
N LEU A 421 0.17 24.42 -1.73
CA LEU A 421 0.38 25.44 -0.70
C LEU A 421 1.39 26.49 -1.15
N THR A 422 2.50 26.07 -1.73
CA THR A 422 3.56 26.96 -2.21
C THR A 422 3.05 27.89 -3.31
N LEU A 423 2.29 27.38 -4.26
CA LEU A 423 1.68 28.16 -5.34
C LEU A 423 0.65 29.16 -4.80
N ASN A 424 -0.13 28.79 -3.79
CA ASN A 424 -1.02 29.71 -3.09
C ASN A 424 -0.26 30.82 -2.35
N LEU A 425 0.85 30.50 -1.69
CA LEU A 425 1.70 31.49 -1.02
C LEU A 425 2.35 32.45 -2.01
N ILE A 426 2.82 31.96 -3.16
CA ILE A 426 3.31 32.79 -4.26
C ILE A 426 2.21 33.74 -4.72
N PHE A 427 1.02 33.21 -5.00
CA PHE A 427 -0.11 34.00 -5.49
C PHE A 427 -0.53 35.10 -4.50
N LEU A 428 -0.64 34.76 -3.20
CA LEU A 428 -0.92 35.73 -2.14
C LEU A 428 0.17 36.80 -2.03
N SER A 429 1.42 36.45 -2.32
CA SER A 429 2.55 37.37 -2.23
C SER A 429 2.72 38.25 -3.48
N LEU A 430 2.21 37.82 -4.64
CA LEU A 430 2.16 38.59 -5.89
C LEU A 430 0.97 39.56 -5.95
N GLY A 431 -0.03 39.37 -5.10
CA GLY A 431 -1.29 40.10 -5.09
C GLY A 431 -1.18 41.56 -4.68
N GLY A 432 -0.68 42.40 -5.59
CA GLY A 432 -0.39 43.82 -5.33
C GLY A 432 -1.61 44.75 -5.28
N GLN A 433 -2.71 44.53 -6.02
CA GLN A 433 -3.78 45.56 -6.12
C GLN A 433 -5.24 45.09 -6.29
N SER A 434 -5.53 43.83 -6.60
CA SER A 434 -6.92 43.33 -6.72
C SER A 434 -7.27 42.37 -5.58
N THR A 435 -7.77 42.92 -4.46
CA THR A 435 -8.25 42.15 -3.31
C THR A 435 -9.33 41.12 -3.67
N GLY A 436 -10.22 41.46 -4.62
CA GLY A 436 -11.31 40.57 -5.05
C GLY A 436 -10.84 39.25 -5.67
N VAL A 437 -9.90 39.30 -6.61
CA VAL A 437 -9.36 38.10 -7.27
C VAL A 437 -8.61 37.20 -6.28
N LEU A 438 -7.84 37.79 -5.35
CA LEU A 438 -7.13 37.03 -4.31
C LEU A 438 -8.11 36.30 -3.39
N VAL A 439 -9.13 37.00 -2.89
CA VAL A 439 -10.16 36.42 -2.02
C VAL A 439 -10.92 35.31 -2.75
N GLY A 440 -11.35 35.55 -3.99
CA GLY A 440 -12.03 34.54 -4.80
C GLY A 440 -11.18 33.29 -5.02
N TRP A 441 -9.90 33.47 -5.34
CA TRP A 441 -8.94 32.36 -5.49
C TRP A 441 -8.74 31.57 -4.19
N SER A 442 -8.58 32.26 -3.06
CA SER A 442 -8.43 31.60 -1.75
C SER A 442 -9.67 30.80 -1.38
N ILE A 443 -10.88 31.36 -1.57
CA ILE A 443 -12.14 30.64 -1.32
C ILE A 443 -12.22 29.40 -2.20
N PHE A 444 -11.96 29.53 -3.50
CA PHE A 444 -11.98 28.40 -4.44
C PHE A 444 -10.97 27.31 -4.05
N SER A 445 -9.74 27.71 -3.74
CA SER A 445 -8.67 26.80 -3.33
C SER A 445 -9.00 26.06 -2.03
N SER A 446 -9.57 26.74 -1.04
CA SER A 446 -10.04 26.14 0.20
C SER A 446 -11.21 25.17 -0.04
N ALA A 447 -12.18 25.55 -0.88
CA ALA A 447 -13.30 24.68 -1.24
C ALA A 447 -12.84 23.42 -1.98
N TYR A 448 -11.90 23.56 -2.93
CA TYR A 448 -11.25 22.43 -3.61
C TYR A 448 -10.58 21.50 -2.62
N LEU A 449 -9.73 22.03 -1.72
CA LEU A 449 -9.01 21.22 -0.75
C LEU A 449 -9.96 20.50 0.20
N ALA A 450 -10.98 21.19 0.73
CA ALA A 450 -11.98 20.58 1.59
C ALA A 450 -12.74 19.44 0.88
N THR A 451 -13.12 19.66 -0.38
CA THR A 451 -13.81 18.66 -1.21
C THR A 451 -12.91 17.46 -1.48
N TYR A 452 -11.65 17.69 -1.85
CA TYR A 452 -10.67 16.63 -2.10
C TYR A 452 -10.42 15.79 -0.84
N VAL A 453 -10.23 16.44 0.31
CA VAL A 453 -10.01 15.77 1.59
C VAL A 453 -11.23 14.96 2.01
N ALA A 454 -12.44 15.53 1.92
CA ALA A 454 -13.67 14.80 2.21
C ALA A 454 -13.80 13.57 1.30
N TRP A 455 -13.67 13.75 -0.02
CA TRP A 455 -13.71 12.65 -0.98
C TRP A 455 -12.66 11.58 -0.67
N TYR A 456 -11.42 11.98 -0.34
CA TYR A 456 -10.33 11.06 -0.02
C TYR A 456 -10.69 10.12 1.16
N PHE A 457 -11.34 10.64 2.21
CA PHE A 457 -11.75 9.81 3.35
C PHE A 457 -12.91 8.87 3.04
N TYR A 458 -13.78 9.19 2.07
CA TYR A 458 -14.86 8.29 1.63
C TYR A 458 -14.44 7.29 0.56
N ALA A 459 -13.41 7.62 -0.23
CA ALA A 459 -12.95 6.79 -1.34
C ALA A 459 -12.38 5.45 -0.86
N LEU A 460 -12.51 4.42 -1.70
CA LEU A 460 -11.87 3.11 -1.49
C LEU A 460 -10.34 3.21 -1.59
N PRO A 461 -9.56 2.26 -1.03
CA PRO A 461 -8.10 2.35 -1.00
C PRO A 461 -7.43 2.50 -2.37
N ASP A 462 -7.90 1.79 -3.39
CA ASP A 462 -7.42 1.89 -4.78
C ASP A 462 -7.77 3.24 -5.42
N GLN A 463 -8.97 3.76 -5.14
CA GLN A 463 -9.39 5.10 -5.57
C GLN A 463 -8.52 6.19 -4.94
N ARG A 464 -8.18 6.08 -3.65
CA ARG A 464 -7.26 7.00 -2.96
C ARG A 464 -5.87 6.98 -3.59
N ALA A 465 -5.34 5.80 -3.90
CA ALA A 465 -4.05 5.66 -4.56
C ALA A 465 -4.06 6.29 -5.97
N PHE A 466 -5.14 6.07 -6.73
CA PHE A 466 -5.34 6.71 -8.03
C PHE A 466 -5.39 8.25 -7.91
N ALA A 467 -6.19 8.78 -6.99
CA ALA A 467 -6.35 10.22 -6.78
C ALA A 467 -5.05 10.91 -6.38
N VAL A 468 -4.27 10.32 -5.47
CA VAL A 468 -2.96 10.85 -5.09
C VAL A 468 -2.02 10.89 -6.31
N SER A 469 -2.06 9.86 -7.15
CA SER A 469 -1.24 9.82 -8.36
C SER A 469 -1.68 10.85 -9.40
N VAL A 470 -2.98 10.98 -9.66
CA VAL A 470 -3.50 11.92 -10.66
C VAL A 470 -3.24 13.35 -10.24
N THR A 471 -3.49 13.67 -8.97
CA THR A 471 -3.21 14.99 -8.39
C THR A 471 -1.73 15.33 -8.51
N ALA A 472 -0.83 14.40 -8.18
CA ALA A 472 0.62 14.64 -8.28
C ALA A 472 1.08 14.88 -9.72
N LYS A 473 0.54 14.13 -10.69
CA LYS A 473 0.92 14.25 -12.10
C LYS A 473 0.38 15.54 -12.73
N ILE A 474 -0.88 15.89 -12.45
CA ILE A 474 -1.46 17.15 -12.91
C ILE A 474 -0.73 18.34 -12.25
N ASN A 475 -0.54 18.32 -10.94
CA ASN A 475 0.17 19.40 -10.23
C ASN A 475 1.65 19.50 -10.59
N LEU A 476 2.28 18.45 -11.13
CA LEU A 476 3.64 18.53 -11.68
C LEU A 476 3.68 19.23 -13.04
N PHE A 477 2.67 18.98 -13.88
CA PHE A 477 2.60 19.57 -15.22
C PHE A 477 2.36 21.08 -15.19
N MET A 478 1.58 21.57 -14.21
CA MET A 478 1.19 22.97 -14.14
C MET A 478 2.36 23.96 -13.94
N PRO A 479 3.29 23.74 -12.98
CA PRO A 479 4.48 24.60 -12.86
C PRO A 479 5.37 24.58 -14.11
N ILE A 480 5.49 23.42 -14.78
CA ILE A 480 6.28 23.32 -16.02
C ILE A 480 5.64 24.17 -17.12
N LEU A 481 4.33 24.03 -17.32
CA LEU A 481 3.59 24.85 -18.28
C LEU A 481 3.73 26.34 -17.95
N LEU A 482 3.65 26.71 -16.67
CA LEU A 482 3.85 28.08 -16.24
C LEU A 482 5.25 28.60 -16.57
N VAL A 483 6.30 27.84 -16.24
CA VAL A 483 7.68 28.22 -16.55
C VAL A 483 7.84 28.44 -18.05
N LEU A 484 7.30 27.54 -18.89
CA LEU A 484 7.35 27.68 -20.34
C LEU A 484 6.61 28.93 -20.84
N LEU A 485 5.41 29.21 -20.31
CA LEU A 485 4.64 30.42 -20.65
C LEU A 485 5.39 31.68 -20.22
N THR A 486 5.95 31.72 -19.01
CA THR A 486 6.73 32.88 -18.53
C THR A 486 8.02 33.09 -19.31
N ALA A 487 8.73 32.01 -19.67
CA ALA A 487 9.93 32.10 -20.49
C ALA A 487 9.62 32.64 -21.89
N GLN A 488 8.49 32.23 -22.47
CA GLN A 488 8.03 32.75 -23.76
C GLN A 488 7.64 34.23 -23.69
N ILE A 489 7.01 34.67 -22.61
CA ILE A 489 6.65 36.09 -22.40
C ILE A 489 7.90 36.96 -22.17
N ASN A 490 8.87 36.48 -21.39
CA ASN A 490 10.09 37.23 -21.09
C ASN A 490 11.09 37.31 -22.25
N GLY A 491 10.99 36.41 -23.24
CA GLY A 491 11.82 36.45 -24.44
C GLY A 491 11.44 37.53 -25.46
N ASP A 492 10.32 38.22 -25.25
CA ASP A 492 9.77 39.22 -26.16
C ASP A 492 9.70 40.59 -25.47
N GLU A 493 10.79 41.37 -25.54
CA GLU A 493 10.97 42.63 -24.79
C GLU A 493 9.83 43.66 -24.99
N GLY A 494 9.05 43.54 -26.08
CA GLY A 494 7.91 44.42 -26.35
C GLY A 494 6.59 44.05 -25.63
N ILE A 495 6.44 42.82 -25.14
CA ILE A 495 5.17 42.30 -24.60
C ILE A 495 5.09 42.42 -23.06
N ILE A 496 6.24 42.59 -22.40
CA ILE A 496 6.41 42.49 -20.94
C ILE A 496 5.56 43.52 -20.17
N GLY A 497 5.40 44.74 -20.70
CA GLY A 497 4.69 45.81 -20.00
C GLY A 497 3.19 45.56 -19.84
N GLU A 498 2.51 45.06 -20.87
CA GLU A 498 1.04 44.91 -20.85
C GLU A 498 0.58 43.51 -20.37
N THR A 499 1.44 42.49 -20.44
CA THR A 499 1.10 41.13 -20.00
C THR A 499 1.43 40.85 -18.54
N SER A 500 2.32 41.62 -17.91
CA SER A 500 2.66 41.48 -16.49
C SER A 500 1.41 41.54 -15.59
N ASP A 501 0.48 42.46 -15.88
CA ASP A 501 -0.75 42.62 -15.10
C ASP A 501 -1.78 41.49 -15.33
N LYS A 502 -1.71 40.81 -16.48
CA LYS A 502 -2.61 39.71 -16.84
C LYS A 502 -2.11 38.35 -16.34
N LEU A 503 -0.82 38.23 -16.02
CA LEU A 503 -0.18 36.97 -15.63
C LEU A 503 -0.80 36.30 -14.39
N PRO A 504 -1.15 37.02 -13.30
CA PRO A 504 -1.84 36.41 -12.16
C PRO A 504 -3.21 35.84 -12.52
N ALA A 505 -3.96 36.49 -13.41
CA ALA A 505 -5.27 36.01 -13.84
C ALA A 505 -5.14 34.73 -14.68
N ILE A 506 -4.20 34.69 -15.63
CA ILE A 506 -3.90 33.48 -16.42
C ILE A 506 -3.49 32.33 -15.49
N PHE A 507 -2.63 32.61 -14.51
CA PHE A 507 -2.19 31.63 -13.53
C PHE A 507 -3.36 31.09 -12.69
N GLY A 508 -4.22 31.97 -12.18
CA GLY A 508 -5.42 31.58 -11.43
C GLY A 508 -6.38 30.71 -12.26
N ILE A 509 -6.61 31.05 -13.52
CA ILE A 509 -7.47 30.25 -14.43
C ILE A 509 -6.87 28.86 -14.68
N LEU A 510 -5.58 28.80 -14.98
CA LEU A 510 -4.87 27.54 -15.23
C LEU A 510 -4.93 26.63 -13.99
N MET A 511 -4.64 27.17 -12.80
CA MET A 511 -4.68 26.43 -11.55
C MET A 511 -6.11 26.02 -11.14
N ALA A 512 -7.12 26.86 -11.39
CA ALA A 512 -8.52 26.50 -11.20
C ALA A 512 -8.91 25.33 -12.11
N GLY A 513 -8.56 25.44 -13.40
CA GLY A 513 -8.80 24.41 -14.39
C GLY A 513 -8.17 23.07 -13.99
N SER A 514 -6.90 23.08 -13.55
CA SER A 514 -6.23 21.86 -13.11
C SER A 514 -6.87 21.23 -11.88
N ASN A 515 -7.33 22.05 -10.92
CA ASN A 515 -8.04 21.57 -9.73
C ASN A 515 -9.38 20.93 -10.10
N VAL A 516 -10.15 21.54 -11.01
CA VAL A 516 -11.41 20.97 -11.51
C VAL A 516 -11.16 19.65 -12.25
N ILE A 517 -10.18 19.62 -13.17
CA ILE A 517 -9.80 18.41 -13.90
C ILE A 517 -9.37 17.30 -12.93
N THR A 518 -8.64 17.64 -11.87
CA THR A 518 -8.21 16.68 -10.84
C THR A 518 -9.42 16.11 -10.10
N LEU A 519 -10.36 16.93 -9.63
CA LEU A 519 -11.57 16.44 -8.96
C LEU A 519 -12.40 15.55 -9.87
N LEU A 520 -12.58 15.95 -11.14
CA LEU A 520 -13.29 15.15 -12.14
C LEU A 520 -12.60 13.81 -12.36
N ALA A 521 -11.26 13.81 -12.51
CA ALA A 521 -10.50 12.59 -12.69
C ALA A 521 -10.61 11.66 -11.46
N CYS A 522 -10.51 12.20 -10.24
CA CYS A 522 -10.71 11.46 -9.00
C CYS A 522 -12.11 10.82 -8.94
N HIS A 523 -13.14 11.57 -9.31
CA HIS A 523 -14.53 11.10 -9.28
C HIS A 523 -14.83 10.04 -10.33
N LEU A 524 -14.31 10.21 -11.56
CA LEU A 524 -14.44 9.23 -12.64
C LEU A 524 -13.72 7.92 -12.31
N GLY A 525 -12.58 8.00 -11.61
CA GLY A 525 -11.78 6.85 -11.19
C GLY A 525 -11.08 6.14 -12.36
N MET A 526 -10.18 5.23 -12.01
CA MET A 526 -9.29 4.56 -12.98
C MET A 526 -10.04 3.72 -14.02
N VAL A 527 -11.18 3.10 -13.65
CA VAL A 527 -11.99 2.26 -14.54
C VAL A 527 -12.55 3.07 -15.70
N SER A 528 -13.07 4.27 -15.44
CA SER A 528 -13.66 5.13 -16.48
C SER A 528 -12.63 5.56 -17.51
N PHE A 529 -11.41 5.87 -17.07
CA PHE A 529 -10.31 6.14 -17.99
C PHE A 529 -9.93 4.90 -18.80
N ALA A 530 -9.85 3.73 -18.16
CA ALA A 530 -9.47 2.49 -18.84
C ALA A 530 -10.46 2.08 -19.96
N ARG A 531 -11.73 2.47 -19.84
CA ARG A 531 -12.80 2.22 -20.82
C ARG A 531 -12.73 3.08 -22.08
N ILE A 532 -11.97 4.17 -22.08
CA ILE A 532 -11.90 5.07 -23.24
C ILE A 532 -11.32 4.30 -24.43
N PRO A 533 -12.00 4.26 -25.60
CA PRO A 533 -11.49 3.56 -26.77
C PRO A 533 -10.10 4.05 -27.19
N LEU A 534 -9.28 3.15 -27.73
CA LEU A 534 -7.94 3.40 -28.31
C LEU A 534 -6.85 3.83 -27.30
N CYS A 535 -7.12 4.77 -26.38
CA CYS A 535 -6.12 5.33 -25.47
C CYS A 535 -6.41 5.12 -23.99
N GLY A 536 -7.58 4.58 -23.63
CA GLY A 536 -8.01 4.46 -22.24
C GLY A 536 -7.07 3.66 -21.33
N PRO A 537 -6.64 2.45 -21.72
CA PRO A 537 -5.71 1.67 -20.91
C PRO A 537 -4.37 2.38 -20.69
N TRP A 538 -3.88 3.09 -21.72
CA TRP A 538 -2.68 3.92 -21.60
C TRP A 538 -2.91 5.09 -20.65
N LEU A 539 -4.03 5.80 -20.77
CA LEU A 539 -4.36 6.96 -19.94
C LEU A 539 -4.56 6.54 -18.47
N ALA A 540 -5.28 5.45 -18.20
CA ALA A 540 -5.44 4.90 -16.87
C ALA A 540 -4.08 4.49 -16.25
N SER A 541 -3.21 3.86 -17.03
CA SER A 541 -1.84 3.52 -16.59
C SER A 541 -1.00 4.76 -16.33
N PHE A 542 -1.10 5.76 -17.22
CA PHE A 542 -0.36 7.02 -17.14
C PHE A 542 -0.82 7.89 -15.99
N LEU A 543 -2.10 7.91 -15.64
CA LEU A 543 -2.61 8.69 -14.50
C LEU A 543 -2.47 7.90 -13.18
N GLY A 544 -2.54 6.58 -13.24
CA GLY A 544 -2.40 5.68 -12.10
C GLY A 544 -1.01 5.68 -11.44
N PRO A 545 -0.85 5.03 -10.28
CA PRO A 545 0.42 5.01 -9.54
C PRO A 545 1.61 4.48 -10.33
N SER A 546 1.36 3.63 -11.33
CA SER A 546 2.40 3.09 -12.21
C SER A 546 3.20 4.18 -12.90
N THR A 547 4.51 3.93 -13.01
CA THR A 547 5.46 4.71 -13.80
C THR A 547 5.82 4.02 -15.11
N ASN A 548 5.31 2.81 -15.34
CA ASN A 548 5.61 2.03 -16.53
C ASN A 548 4.77 2.47 -17.73
N ILE A 549 5.31 3.40 -18.51
CA ILE A 549 4.82 3.67 -19.86
C ILE A 549 5.45 2.62 -20.79
N ARG A 550 5.12 1.34 -20.61
CA ARG A 550 5.49 0.32 -21.61
C ARG A 550 4.59 0.52 -22.83
N CYS A 551 5.19 0.52 -24.02
CA CYS A 551 4.47 0.60 -25.28
C CYS A 551 3.40 -0.50 -25.36
N MET A 552 2.14 -0.12 -25.53
CA MET A 552 0.97 -1.02 -25.53
C MET A 552 1.12 -2.19 -26.53
N CYS A 553 1.85 -1.98 -27.62
CA CYS A 553 2.09 -2.98 -28.65
C CYS A 553 2.74 -4.27 -28.11
N LYS A 554 3.55 -4.20 -27.04
CA LYS A 554 4.17 -5.40 -26.44
C LYS A 554 3.20 -6.21 -25.59
N ARG A 555 2.21 -5.58 -24.96
CA ARG A 555 1.21 -6.29 -24.13
C ARG A 555 0.18 -7.02 -24.97
N ARG A 556 -0.30 -6.39 -26.04
CA ARG A 556 -1.26 -7.03 -26.96
C ARG A 556 -0.71 -8.34 -27.53
N LYS A 557 0.52 -8.33 -28.05
CA LYS A 557 1.20 -9.55 -28.53
C LYS A 557 1.34 -10.64 -27.46
N LYS A 558 1.60 -10.28 -26.20
CA LYS A 558 1.72 -11.25 -25.11
C LYS A 558 0.35 -11.87 -24.76
N ARG A 559 -0.71 -11.07 -24.75
CA ARG A 559 -2.08 -11.56 -24.57
C ARG A 559 -2.49 -12.48 -25.71
N ASP A 560 -2.30 -12.04 -26.96
CA ASP A 560 -2.60 -12.85 -28.14
C ASP A 560 -1.82 -14.18 -28.10
N SER A 561 -0.55 -14.18 -27.66
CA SER A 561 0.22 -15.43 -27.52
C SER A 561 -0.27 -16.34 -26.38
N LEU A 562 -0.81 -15.78 -25.29
CA LEU A 562 -1.39 -16.55 -24.19
C LEU A 562 -2.74 -17.14 -24.58
N GLU A 563 -3.61 -16.36 -25.24
CA GLU A 563 -4.88 -16.84 -25.77
C GLU A 563 -4.65 -17.92 -26.84
N THR A 564 -3.63 -17.76 -27.71
CA THR A 564 -3.25 -18.79 -28.69
C THR A 564 -2.69 -20.06 -28.04
N ALA A 565 -2.01 -19.95 -26.90
CA ALA A 565 -1.44 -21.10 -26.18
C ALA A 565 -2.46 -21.85 -25.32
N ILE A 566 -3.57 -21.22 -24.95
CA ILE A 566 -4.64 -21.78 -24.12
C ILE A 566 -5.81 -22.31 -24.97
N SER A 567 -5.92 -21.88 -26.23
CA SER A 567 -6.85 -22.51 -27.18
C SER A 567 -6.40 -23.95 -27.49
N PRO A 568 -7.21 -24.98 -27.19
CA PRO A 568 -6.88 -26.38 -27.46
C PRO A 568 -6.72 -26.71 -28.95
#